data_AF-A0A5K0X0V2-F1
#
_entry.id   AF-A0A5K0X0V2-F1
#
_cell.length_a   1.000
_cell.length_b   1.000
_cell.length_c   1.000
_cell.angle_alpha   90.00
_cell.angle_beta   90.00
_cell.angle_gamma   90.00
#
_symmetry.space_group_name_H-M   'P 1'
#
loop_
_entity.id
_entity.type
_entity.pdbx_description
1 polymer ?
#
loop_
_entity_poly.entity_id
_entity_poly.type
_entity_poly.pdbx_seq_one_letter_code
_entity_poly.pdbx_strand_id
1 'polypeptide(L)'
;DAKVGTTTGVSAKDRTRTIQALASPNSKPKDFNRPGHIFPLKYREGGVLKRAGHTEASVDLAVLAGLDPVGVLCEIVDDDGSMARLPKLREFAKKENLKIISIADLI
;
A
#
# COMPACT_ATOMS: atom_id res chain seq x y z
N ASP A 1 8.14 -12.51 -2.63
CA ASP A 1 6.88 -13.29 -2.79
C ASP A 1 6.77 -14.34 -1.72
N ALA A 2 5.54 -14.71 -1.34
CA ALA A 2 5.33 -15.86 -0.46
C ALA A 2 5.85 -17.14 -1.12
N LYS A 3 6.37 -18.08 -0.34
CA LYS A 3 6.81 -19.39 -0.85
C LYS A 3 5.67 -20.36 -1.12
N VAL A 4 4.56 -20.18 -0.42
CA VAL A 4 3.44 -21.12 -0.42
C VAL A 4 2.15 -20.40 -0.83
N GLY A 5 1.44 -21.01 -1.76
CA GLY A 5 0.16 -20.47 -2.27
C GLY A 5 0.31 -19.44 -3.38
N THR A 6 1.48 -19.36 -4.02
CA THR A 6 1.76 -18.54 -5.21
C THR A 6 2.34 -19.41 -6.31
N THR A 7 2.26 -18.96 -7.56
CA THR A 7 2.93 -19.58 -8.70
C THR A 7 4.09 -18.71 -9.17
N THR A 8 3.83 -17.76 -10.08
CA THR A 8 4.85 -16.85 -10.62
C THR A 8 5.04 -15.61 -9.76
N GLY A 9 4.11 -15.31 -8.85
CA GLY A 9 4.17 -14.15 -7.96
C GLY A 9 3.50 -12.89 -8.52
N VAL A 10 3.38 -12.77 -9.84
CA VAL A 10 2.96 -11.51 -10.49
C VAL A 10 1.45 -11.31 -10.52
N SER A 11 0.64 -12.37 -10.46
CA SER A 11 -0.82 -12.28 -10.58
C SER A 11 -1.42 -11.51 -9.39
N ALA A 12 -2.61 -10.92 -9.57
CA ALA A 12 -3.31 -10.25 -8.47
C ALA A 12 -3.52 -11.19 -7.27
N LYS A 13 -3.84 -12.47 -7.54
CA LYS A 13 -3.99 -13.50 -6.52
C LYS A 13 -2.69 -13.76 -5.76
N ASP A 14 -1.57 -13.90 -6.47
CA ASP A 14 -0.27 -14.19 -5.86
C ASP A 14 0.27 -13.00 -5.06
N ARG A 15 0.09 -11.78 -5.59
CA ARG A 15 0.40 -10.53 -4.90
C ARG A 15 -0.40 -10.41 -3.61
N THR A 16 -1.72 -10.65 -3.68
CA THR A 16 -2.61 -10.64 -2.51
C THR A 16 -2.15 -11.67 -1.47
N ARG A 17 -1.80 -12.88 -1.89
CA ARG A 17 -1.27 -13.91 -0.99
C ARG A 17 0.01 -13.46 -0.30
N THR A 18 0.91 -12.83 -1.04
CA THR A 18 2.17 -12.30 -0.50
C THR A 18 1.92 -11.15 0.48
N ILE A 19 0.99 -10.24 0.17
CA ILE A 19 0.58 -9.14 1.06
C ILE A 19 -0.01 -9.67 2.36
N GLN A 20 -0.94 -10.64 2.30
CA GLN A 20 -1.52 -11.26 3.49
C GLN A 20 -0.46 -11.95 4.36
N ALA A 21 0.53 -12.60 3.74
CA ALA A 21 1.64 -13.19 4.47
C ALA A 21 2.50 -12.11 5.14
N LEU A 22 2.81 -11.01 4.44
CA LEU A 22 3.59 -9.89 5.01
C LEU A 22 2.84 -9.16 6.15
N ALA A 23 1.52 -9.06 6.06
CA ALA A 23 0.68 -8.45 7.08
C ALA A 23 0.50 -9.33 8.33
N SER A 24 0.82 -10.62 8.24
CA SER A 24 0.64 -11.56 9.35
C SER A 24 1.72 -11.40 10.42
N PRO A 25 1.35 -11.27 11.71
CA PRO A 25 2.31 -11.20 12.82
C PRO A 25 3.07 -12.51 13.04
N ASN A 26 2.58 -13.61 12.46
CA ASN A 26 3.18 -14.95 12.58
C ASN A 26 4.17 -15.28 11.46
N SER A 27 4.32 -14.38 10.48
CA SER A 27 5.19 -14.60 9.34
C SER A 27 6.67 -14.57 9.75
N LYS A 28 7.47 -15.42 9.10
CA LYS A 28 8.90 -15.56 9.35
C LYS A 28 9.69 -15.25 8.08
N PRO A 29 10.96 -14.82 8.19
CA PRO A 29 11.79 -14.54 7.01
C PRO A 29 11.86 -15.67 5.99
N LYS A 30 11.78 -16.93 6.45
CA LYS A 30 11.83 -18.13 5.62
C LYS A 30 10.59 -18.35 4.74
N ASP A 31 9.48 -17.67 5.03
CA ASP A 31 8.21 -17.80 4.33
C ASP A 31 8.20 -17.04 2.99
N PHE A 32 9.27 -16.28 2.71
CA PHE A 32 9.36 -15.42 1.54
C PHE A 32 10.59 -15.71 0.66
N ASN A 33 10.41 -15.56 -0.65
CA ASN A 33 11.46 -15.51 -1.66
C ASN A 33 11.92 -14.06 -1.89
N ARG A 34 13.21 -13.92 -2.22
CA ARG A 34 13.84 -12.68 -2.68
C ARG A 34 14.69 -12.99 -3.93
N PRO A 35 14.54 -12.26 -5.06
CA PRO A 35 13.62 -11.14 -5.31
C PRO A 35 12.13 -11.57 -5.36
N GLY A 36 11.23 -10.61 -5.55
CA GLY A 36 9.79 -10.82 -5.68
C GLY A 36 9.06 -9.63 -6.31
N HIS A 37 7.73 -9.71 -6.37
CA HIS A 37 6.85 -8.77 -7.06
C HIS A 37 6.09 -7.81 -6.13
N ILE A 38 6.21 -7.99 -4.81
CA ILE A 38 5.78 -7.03 -3.80
C ILE A 38 7.00 -6.29 -3.27
N PHE A 39 6.84 -4.98 -3.06
CA PHE A 39 7.90 -4.07 -2.62
C PHE A 39 7.57 -3.51 -1.23
N PRO A 40 8.00 -4.16 -0.14
CA PRO A 40 7.74 -3.66 1.21
C PRO A 40 8.46 -2.34 1.47
N LEU A 41 7.73 -1.36 1.99
CA LEU A 41 8.28 -0.08 2.45
C LEU A 41 8.28 -0.06 3.97
N LYS A 42 9.33 0.51 4.57
CA LYS A 42 9.47 0.59 6.03
C LYS A 42 8.89 1.91 6.54
N TYR A 43 7.88 1.81 7.39
CA TYR A 43 7.31 2.92 8.16
C TYR A 43 8.38 3.60 9.03
N ARG A 44 8.32 4.94 9.15
CA ARG A 44 9.10 5.70 10.12
C ARG A 44 8.28 5.94 11.37
N GLU A 45 8.84 5.58 12.52
CA GLU A 45 8.24 5.85 13.82
C GLU A 45 7.92 7.35 13.98
N GLY A 46 6.69 7.65 14.42
CA GLY A 46 6.12 8.99 14.45
C GLY A 46 5.31 9.38 13.20
N GLY A 47 5.24 8.51 12.19
CA GLY A 47 4.25 8.62 11.11
C GLY A 47 4.36 9.89 10.29
N VAL A 48 3.22 10.41 9.85
CA VAL A 48 3.16 11.65 9.05
C VAL A 48 3.71 12.87 9.79
N LEU A 49 3.67 12.86 11.12
CA LEU A 49 4.26 13.90 11.97
C LEU A 49 5.80 13.88 11.91
N LYS A 50 6.40 12.71 11.63
CA LYS A 50 7.86 12.57 11.47
C LYS A 50 8.31 12.67 10.02
N ARG A 51 7.55 12.09 9.10
CA ARG A 51 7.79 12.12 7.64
C ARG A 51 6.45 12.17 6.92
N ALA A 52 6.19 13.29 6.25
CA ALA A 52 5.03 13.47 5.39
C ALA A 52 5.14 12.67 4.07
N GLY A 53 5.07 11.34 4.16
CA GLY A 53 5.16 10.42 3.01
C GLY A 53 3.94 9.50 2.92
N HIS A 54 3.65 8.99 1.72
CA HIS A 54 2.55 8.04 1.51
C HIS A 54 2.75 6.73 2.29
N THR A 55 4.00 6.29 2.51
CA THR A 55 4.29 5.13 3.35
C THR A 55 3.75 5.32 4.76
N GLU A 56 4.01 6.48 5.37
CA GLU A 56 3.53 6.81 6.71
C GLU A 56 2.02 7.00 6.72
N ALA A 57 1.47 7.78 5.79
CA ALA A 57 0.03 8.02 5.69
C ALA A 57 -0.78 6.72 5.55
N SER A 58 -0.31 5.75 4.78
CA SER A 58 -0.99 4.45 4.63
C SER A 58 -1.06 3.66 5.93
N VAL A 59 -0.02 3.71 6.76
CA VAL A 59 0.01 3.02 8.06
C VAL A 59 -0.82 3.79 9.10
N ASP A 60 -0.68 5.11 9.15
CA ASP A 60 -1.41 5.96 10.09
C ASP A 60 -2.92 5.89 9.87
N LEU A 61 -3.38 5.87 8.62
CA LEU A 61 -4.81 5.68 8.31
C LEU A 61 -5.34 4.32 8.79
N ALA A 62 -4.56 3.25 8.66
CA ALA A 62 -4.96 1.93 9.16
C ALA A 62 -5.08 1.94 10.69
N VAL A 63 -4.12 2.56 11.39
CA VAL A 63 -4.14 2.71 12.85
C VAL A 63 -5.32 3.56 13.32
N LEU A 64 -5.58 4.71 12.66
CA LEU A 64 -6.72 5.58 12.99
C LEU A 64 -8.07 4.89 12.77
N ALA A 65 -8.14 3.92 11.85
CA ALA A 65 -9.32 3.08 11.64
C ALA A 65 -9.44 1.91 12.65
N GLY A 66 -8.49 1.75 13.57
CA GLY A 66 -8.47 0.65 14.54
C GLY A 66 -8.06 -0.71 13.93
N LEU A 67 -7.37 -0.70 12.80
CA LEU A 67 -6.87 -1.89 12.10
C LEU A 67 -5.38 -2.12 12.38
N ASP A 68 -4.87 -3.27 11.96
CA ASP A 68 -3.43 -3.56 12.02
C ASP A 68 -2.63 -2.51 11.22
N PRO A 69 -1.40 -2.15 11.67
CA PRO A 69 -0.60 -1.06 11.10
C PRO A 69 0.10 -1.46 9.78
N VAL A 70 -0.70 -1.89 8.80
CA VAL A 70 -0.22 -2.37 7.49
C VAL A 70 -1.13 -1.81 6.40
N GLY A 71 -0.51 -1.20 5.39
CA GLY A 71 -1.20 -0.66 4.22
C GLY A 71 -0.62 -1.19 2.91
N VAL A 72 -1.43 -1.16 1.86
CA VAL A 72 -1.00 -1.37 0.47
C VAL A 72 -1.28 -0.07 -0.28
N LEU A 73 -0.29 0.38 -1.05
CA LEU A 73 -0.40 1.61 -1.83
C LEU A 73 0.16 1.39 -3.24
N CYS A 74 -0.41 2.13 -4.19
CA CYS A 74 0.04 2.22 -5.57
C CYS A 74 -0.35 3.60 -6.08
N GLU A 75 0.50 4.21 -6.89
CA GLU A 75 0.18 5.48 -7.53
C GLU A 75 -0.82 5.28 -8.67
N ILE A 76 -1.66 6.30 -8.88
CA ILE A 76 -2.63 6.32 -9.98
C ILE A 76 -1.95 6.93 -11.21
N VAL A 77 -1.92 6.15 -12.27
CA VAL A 77 -1.39 6.53 -13.58
C VAL A 77 -2.58 6.84 -14.50
N ASP A 78 -2.39 7.84 -15.33
CA ASP A 78 -3.32 8.31 -16.34
C ASP A 78 -3.29 7.42 -17.59
N ASP A 79 -4.30 7.51 -18.46
CA ASP A 79 -4.39 6.64 -19.64
C ASP A 79 -3.27 6.90 -20.67
N ASP A 80 -2.68 8.09 -20.65
CA ASP A 80 -1.52 8.46 -21.47
C ASP A 80 -0.18 8.00 -20.88
N GLY A 81 -0.20 7.28 -19.76
CA GLY A 81 0.98 6.79 -19.05
C GLY A 81 1.64 7.82 -18.13
N SER A 82 1.14 9.05 -18.07
CA SER A 82 1.62 10.07 -17.13
C SER A 82 1.03 9.87 -15.73
N MET A 83 1.59 10.54 -14.71
CA MET A 83 1.04 10.51 -13.36
C MET A 83 -0.23 11.35 -13.27
N ALA A 84 -1.33 10.76 -12.79
CA ALA A 84 -2.59 11.48 -12.60
C ALA A 84 -2.41 12.62 -11.59
N ARG A 85 -2.79 13.84 -12.00
CA ARG A 85 -2.75 15.04 -11.15
C ARG A 85 -4.08 15.28 -10.45
N LEU A 86 -4.10 16.18 -9.46
CA LEU A 86 -5.25 16.42 -8.59
C LEU A 86 -6.62 16.55 -9.29
N PRO A 87 -6.77 17.27 -10.43
CA PRO A 87 -8.04 17.33 -11.14
C PRO A 87 -8.56 15.95 -11.55
N LYS A 88 -7.72 15.13 -12.19
CA LYS A 88 -8.05 13.76 -12.60
C LYS A 88 -8.25 12.82 -11.41
N LEU A 89 -7.47 12.98 -10.34
CA LEU A 89 -7.67 12.21 -9.10
C LEU A 89 -9.04 12.48 -8.47
N ARG A 90 -9.55 13.71 -8.53
CA ARG A 90 -10.91 14.05 -8.05
C ARG A 90 -11.99 13.41 -8.91
N GLU A 91 -11.81 13.38 -10.23
CA GLU A 91 -12.72 12.68 -11.16
C GLU A 91 -12.73 11.17 -10.89
N PHE A 92 -11.55 10.56 -10.78
CA PHE A 92 -11.39 9.14 -10.45
C PHE A 92 -12.04 8.79 -9.11
N ALA A 93 -11.77 9.58 -8.06
CA ALA A 93 -12.34 9.37 -6.75
C ALA A 93 -13.88 9.44 -6.78
N LYS A 94 -14.46 10.39 -7.53
CA LYS A 94 -15.91 10.48 -7.70
C LYS A 94 -16.47 9.27 -8.44
N LYS A 95 -15.82 8.85 -9.53
CA LYS A 95 -16.25 7.71 -10.36
C LYS A 95 -16.24 6.40 -9.57
N GLU A 96 -15.19 6.14 -8.81
CA GLU A 96 -15.00 4.90 -8.06
C GLU A 96 -15.58 4.95 -6.63
N ASN A 97 -16.30 6.05 -6.29
CA ASN A 97 -16.87 6.31 -4.96
C ASN A 97 -15.82 6.21 -3.82
N LEU A 98 -14.64 6.77 -4.06
CA LEU A 98 -13.53 6.85 -3.10
C LEU A 98 -13.46 8.23 -2.46
N LYS A 99 -12.87 8.29 -1.26
CA LYS A 99 -12.51 9.54 -0.60
C LYS A 99 -11.12 9.98 -1.06
N ILE A 100 -10.91 11.30 -1.08
CA ILE A 100 -9.62 11.92 -1.35
C ILE A 100 -9.28 12.85 -0.18
N ILE A 101 -8.07 12.74 0.33
CA ILE A 101 -7.50 13.59 1.39
C ILE A 101 -6.08 14.01 0.97
N SER A 102 -5.49 14.97 1.67
CA SER A 102 -4.06 15.23 1.58
C SER A 102 -3.31 14.79 2.84
N ILE A 103 -2.00 14.53 2.73
CA ILE A 103 -1.16 14.29 3.91
C ILE A 103 -1.16 15.51 4.83
N ALA A 104 -1.29 16.72 4.27
CA ALA A 104 -1.39 17.95 5.05
C ALA A 104 -2.67 18.02 5.89
N ASP A 105 -3.78 17.41 5.46
CA ASP A 105 -5.02 17.33 6.26
C ASP A 105 -4.95 16.22 7.33
N LEU A 106 -4.04 15.26 7.15
CA LEU A 106 -3.82 14.16 8.10
C LEU A 106 -2.85 14.54 9.22
N ILE A 107 -1.98 15.52 8.98
CA ILE A 107 -1.08 16.14 9.97
C ILE A 107 -1.86 17.10 10.85
#